data_AF-A0A1J0VMK5-F1
#
_entry.id   AF-A0A1J0VMK5-F1
#
_cell.length_a   1.000
_cell.length_b   1.000
_cell.length_c   1.000
_cell.angle_alpha   90.00
_cell.angle_beta   90.00
_cell.angle_gamma   90.00
#
_symmetry.space_group_name_H-M   'P 1'
#
loop_
_entity.id
_entity.type
_entity.pdbx_description
1 polymer ?
#
loop_
_entity_poly.entity_id
_entity_poly.type
_entity_poly.pdbx_seq_one_letter_code
_entity_poly.pdbx_strand_id
1 'polypeptide(L)'
;MSRLRVVAVLSEYGAAVRESMPDRPGPRSLAQWRREFGGSLHGSVAGPDGRRHEISLAAIEGLSADTHIEVTFVRSRPDGSFGEFPADRVVLKEVDALPGDLPFE
;
A
#
# COMPACT_ATOMS: atom_id res chain seq x y z
N MET A 1 -19.46 -5.51 -10.45
CA MET A 1 -18.83 -6.13 -9.27
C MET A 1 -17.92 -5.08 -8.63
N SER A 2 -17.79 -5.05 -7.30
CA SER A 2 -16.86 -4.12 -6.63
C SER A 2 -15.41 -4.54 -6.90
N ARG A 3 -14.50 -3.57 -7.00
CA ARG A 3 -13.06 -3.77 -7.19
C ARG A 3 -12.30 -3.39 -5.92
N LEU A 4 -11.11 -3.96 -5.73
CA LEU A 4 -10.21 -3.66 -4.63
C LEU A 4 -8.88 -3.20 -5.21
N ARG A 5 -8.38 -2.06 -4.73
CA ARG A 5 -7.04 -1.57 -5.04
C ARG A 5 -6.12 -1.78 -3.85
N VAL A 6 -4.93 -2.27 -4.12
CA VAL A 6 -3.82 -2.22 -3.17
C VAL A 6 -3.01 -0.97 -3.48
N VAL A 7 -2.90 -0.08 -2.51
CA VAL A 7 -2.43 1.29 -2.71
C VAL A 7 -1.27 1.56 -1.76
N ALA A 8 -0.16 2.04 -2.32
CA ALA A 8 0.92 2.64 -1.55
C ALA A 8 0.57 4.09 -1.23
N VAL A 9 0.54 4.47 0.04
CA VAL A 9 0.57 5.86 0.48
C VAL A 9 2.02 6.21 0.81
N LEU A 10 2.54 7.21 0.12
CA LEU A 10 3.92 7.62 0.15
C LEU A 10 4.08 8.75 1.17
N SER A 11 5.00 8.57 2.11
CA SER A 11 5.31 9.58 3.12
C SER A 11 6.81 9.83 3.18
N GLU A 12 7.19 11.11 3.17
CA GLU A 12 8.53 11.55 3.50
C GLU A 12 8.51 12.14 4.91
N TYR A 13 9.10 11.40 5.86
CA TYR A 13 9.25 11.87 7.23
C TYR A 13 10.62 12.51 7.43
N GLY A 14 10.64 13.71 8.01
CA GLY A 14 11.88 14.29 8.54
C GLY A 14 12.49 13.42 9.64
N ALA A 15 13.81 13.52 9.85
CA ALA A 15 14.55 12.71 10.82
C ALA A 15 13.93 12.72 12.23
N ALA A 16 13.48 13.87 12.72
CA ALA A 16 12.87 14.01 14.04
C ALA A 16 11.54 13.24 14.20
N VAL A 17 10.75 13.14 13.13
CA VAL A 17 9.48 12.39 13.17
C VAL A 17 9.77 10.89 13.19
N ARG A 18 10.79 10.44 12.46
CA ARG A 18 11.24 9.03 12.45
C ARG A 18 11.69 8.54 13.82
N GLU A 19 12.46 9.36 14.55
CA GLU A 19 12.93 9.02 15.90
C GLU A 19 11.80 8.93 16.93
N SER A 20 10.67 9.60 16.67
CA SER A 20 9.52 9.64 17.58
C SER A 20 8.50 8.52 17.39
N MET A 21 8.67 7.64 16.39
CA MET A 21 7.69 6.59 16.04
C MET A 21 8.27 5.16 16.03
N PRO A 22 8.81 4.64 17.16
CA PRO A 22 9.38 3.29 17.20
C PRO A 22 8.34 2.15 17.24
N ASP A 23 7.13 2.40 17.76
CA ASP A 23 6.18 1.32 18.15
C ASP A 23 4.82 1.31 17.43
N ARG A 24 4.59 2.20 16.45
CA ARG A 24 3.42 2.01 15.57
C ARG A 24 3.76 0.95 14.53
N PRO A 25 2.80 0.13 14.07
CA PRO A 25 2.93 -0.56 12.79
C PRO A 25 2.94 0.51 11.69
N GLY A 26 4.03 1.25 11.63
CA GLY A 26 4.20 2.41 10.77
C GLY A 26 4.50 1.97 9.35
N PRO A 27 4.43 2.93 8.41
CA PRO A 27 4.83 2.68 7.04
C PRO A 27 6.28 2.19 7.00
N ARG A 28 6.54 1.13 6.23
CA ARG A 28 7.88 0.56 6.06
C ARG A 28 8.60 1.34 4.96
N SER A 29 9.90 1.54 5.11
CA SER A 29 10.69 2.14 4.03
C SER A 29 10.73 1.23 2.80
N LEU A 30 10.95 1.80 1.61
CA LEU A 30 11.14 1.03 0.37
C LEU A 30 12.24 -0.03 0.52
N ALA A 31 13.33 0.30 1.23
CA ALA A 31 14.39 -0.66 1.54
C ALA A 31 13.92 -1.81 2.46
N GLN A 32 13.04 -1.55 3.42
CA GLN A 32 12.46 -2.59 4.28
C GLN A 32 11.53 -3.51 3.48
N TRP A 33 10.65 -2.94 2.65
CA TRP A 33 9.77 -3.71 1.76
C TRP A 33 10.56 -4.62 0.81
N ARG A 34 11.60 -4.09 0.16
CA ARG A 34 12.47 -4.91 -0.70
C ARG A 34 13.13 -6.06 0.07
N ARG A 35 13.61 -5.82 1.30
CA ARG A 35 14.20 -6.89 2.13
C ARG A 35 13.18 -7.97 2.48
N GLU A 36 11.95 -7.59 2.84
CA GLU A 36 10.87 -8.54 3.10
C GLU A 36 10.51 -9.38 1.87
N PHE A 37 10.66 -8.80 0.68
CA PHE A 37 10.48 -9.47 -0.61
C PHE A 37 11.74 -10.21 -1.09
N GLY A 38 12.72 -10.46 -0.21
CA GLY A 38 13.94 -11.18 -0.57
C GLY A 38 14.85 -10.43 -1.54
N GLY A 39 14.79 -9.10 -1.56
CA GLY A 39 15.52 -8.22 -2.47
C GLY A 39 14.75 -7.87 -3.76
N SER A 40 13.59 -8.49 -3.98
CA SER A 40 12.72 -8.29 -5.15
C SER A 40 11.82 -7.05 -5.02
N LEU A 41 11.30 -6.57 -6.15
CA LEU A 41 10.19 -5.62 -6.20
C LEU A 41 8.82 -6.30 -6.09
N HIS A 42 8.79 -7.62 -6.21
CA HIS A 42 7.57 -8.42 -6.16
C HIS A 42 7.49 -9.15 -4.84
N GLY A 43 6.32 -9.09 -4.21
CA GLY A 43 6.07 -9.82 -2.99
C GLY A 43 4.62 -9.75 -2.58
N SER A 44 4.35 -10.32 -1.41
CA SER A 44 3.00 -10.69 -1.01
C SER A 44 2.59 -9.92 0.24
N VAL A 45 1.45 -9.25 0.23
CA VAL A 45 0.90 -8.52 1.39
C VAL A 45 -0.39 -9.15 1.89
N ALA A 46 -0.59 -9.19 3.20
CA ALA A 46 -1.85 -9.65 3.77
C ALA A 46 -2.93 -8.58 3.54
N GLY A 47 -4.01 -8.98 2.88
CA GLY A 47 -5.21 -8.19 2.70
C GLY A 47 -6.16 -8.31 3.90
N PRO A 48 -7.09 -7.36 4.04
CA PRO A 48 -8.08 -7.38 5.10
C PRO A 48 -9.16 -8.46 4.88
N ASP A 49 -9.20 -9.06 3.68
CA ASP A 49 -9.99 -10.25 3.36
C ASP A 49 -9.35 -11.57 3.86
N GLY A 50 -8.27 -11.49 4.63
CA GLY A 50 -7.52 -12.64 5.15
C GLY A 50 -6.66 -13.35 4.10
N ARG A 51 -6.63 -12.85 2.86
CA ARG A 51 -5.85 -13.42 1.77
C ARG A 51 -4.51 -12.71 1.63
N ARG A 52 -3.59 -13.31 0.89
CA ARG A 52 -2.38 -12.61 0.47
C ARG A 52 -2.52 -12.14 -0.97
N HIS A 53 -2.07 -10.93 -1.23
CA HIS A 53 -2.10 -10.29 -2.54
C HIS A 53 -0.67 -10.09 -3.01
N GLU A 54 -0.29 -10.74 -4.11
CA GLU A 54 0.97 -10.46 -4.81
C GLU A 54 0.93 -9.05 -5.38
N ILE A 55 1.87 -8.19 -5.02
CA ILE A 55 2.01 -6.80 -5.46
C ILE A 55 3.39 -6.58 -6.10
N SER A 56 3.51 -5.47 -6.84
CA SER A 56 4.78 -5.01 -7.39
C SER A 56 5.07 -3.58 -6.94
N LEU A 57 6.29 -3.32 -6.51
CA LEU A 57 6.79 -2.00 -6.16
C LEU A 57 7.41 -1.27 -7.36
N ALA A 58 7.31 -1.82 -8.57
CA ALA A 58 7.92 -1.24 -9.77
C ALA A 58 7.48 0.21 -10.02
N ALA A 59 6.23 0.54 -9.70
CA ALA A 59 5.69 1.90 -9.84
C ALA A 59 6.37 2.93 -8.91
N ILE A 60 7.08 2.48 -7.88
CA ILE A 60 7.72 3.32 -6.86
C ILE A 60 9.20 3.00 -6.67
N GLU A 61 9.82 2.23 -7.58
CA GLU A 61 11.23 1.85 -7.50
C GLU A 61 12.18 3.05 -7.61
N GLY A 62 11.80 4.08 -8.38
CA GLY A 62 12.61 5.29 -8.58
C GLY A 62 12.64 6.24 -7.37
N LEU A 63 11.90 5.94 -6.30
CA LEU A 63 11.88 6.76 -5.10
C LEU A 63 13.11 6.48 -4.22
N SER A 64 13.37 7.38 -3.26
CA SER A 64 14.42 7.17 -2.27
C SER A 64 14.17 5.87 -1.48
N ALA A 65 15.24 5.16 -1.15
CA ALA A 65 15.18 3.96 -0.31
C ALA A 65 14.56 4.22 1.08
N ASP A 66 14.64 5.49 1.54
CA ASP A 66 14.06 5.97 2.80
C ASP A 66 12.60 6.45 2.66
N THR A 67 12.00 6.36 1.48
CA THR A 67 10.57 6.68 1.29
C THR A 67 9.74 5.68 2.06
N HIS A 68 8.85 6.17 2.92
CA HIS A 68 7.99 5.32 3.73
C HIS A 68 6.70 5.04 2.98
N ILE A 69 6.32 3.75 2.97
CA ILE A 69 5.19 3.23 2.21
C ILE A 69 4.24 2.55 3.17
N GLU A 70 3.04 3.13 3.30
CA GLU A 70 1.90 2.45 3.91
C GLU A 70 1.12 1.72 2.82
N VAL A 71 0.88 0.42 2.99
CA VAL A 71 0.03 -0.34 2.08
C VAL A 71 -1.39 -0.34 2.62
N THR A 72 -2.30 0.25 1.85
CA THR A 72 -3.72 0.36 2.18
C THR A 72 -4.55 -0.35 1.12
N PHE A 73 -5.78 -0.75 1.48
CA PHE A 73 -6.70 -1.45 0.61
C PHE A 73 -7.95 -0.60 0.42
N VAL A 74 -8.19 -0.16 -0.81
CA VAL A 74 -9.32 0.74 -1.14
C VAL A 74 -10.33 -0.04 -1.96
N ARG A 75 -11.57 -0.14 -1.47
CA ARG A 75 -12.67 -0.76 -2.21
C ARG A 75 -13.36 0.28 -3.10
N SER A 76 -13.75 -0.11 -4.30
CA SER A 76 -14.55 0.76 -5.17
C SER A 76 -15.93 1.01 -4.57
N ARG A 77 -16.52 2.15 -4.90
CA ARG A 77 -17.91 2.45 -4.63
C ARG A 77 -18.85 1.49 -5.38
N PRO A 78 -20.16 1.43 -5.02
CA PRO A 78 -21.14 0.58 -5.70
C PRO A 78 -21.26 0.86 -7.21
N ASP A 79 -20.99 2.10 -7.64
CA ASP A 79 -20.94 2.51 -9.05
C ASP A 79 -19.65 2.08 -9.78
N GLY A 80 -18.72 1.44 -9.08
CA GLY A 80 -17.43 0.97 -9.60
C GLY A 80 -16.34 2.04 -9.65
N SER A 81 -16.63 3.27 -9.23
CA SER A 81 -15.65 4.36 -9.15
C SER A 81 -14.75 4.22 -7.92
N PHE A 82 -13.59 4.85 -7.99
CA PHE A 82 -12.78 5.16 -6.81
C PHE A 82 -12.75 6.68 -6.68
N GLY A 83 -12.71 7.21 -5.45
CA GLY A 83 -12.58 8.64 -5.20
C GLY A 83 -11.29 9.24 -5.80
N GLU A 84 -11.13 10.56 -5.68
CA GLU A 84 -9.89 11.20 -6.08
C GLU A 84 -8.71 10.62 -5.29
N PHE A 85 -7.66 10.22 -6.02
CA PHE A 85 -6.41 9.77 -5.43
C PHE A 85 -5.48 10.98 -5.31
N PRO A 86 -5.12 11.40 -4.09
CA PRO A 86 -4.10 12.42 -3.93
C PRO A 86 -2.74 11.93 -4.49
N ALA A 87 -1.89 12.88 -4.87
CA ALA A 87 -0.64 12.60 -5.61
C ALA A 87 0.39 11.78 -4.83
N ASP A 88 0.21 11.66 -3.51
CA ASP A 88 0.99 10.83 -2.60
C ASP A 88 0.55 9.35 -2.62
N ARG A 89 -0.41 8.95 -3.47
CA ARG A 89 -0.90 7.58 -3.55
C ARG A 89 -0.60 6.94 -4.90
N VAL A 90 -0.12 5.70 -4.85
CA VAL A 90 0.20 4.89 -6.04
C VAL A 90 -0.55 3.57 -5.96
N VAL A 91 -1.29 3.22 -7.02
CA VAL A 91 -1.95 1.91 -7.11
C VAL A 91 -0.90 0.86 -7.48
N LEU A 92 -0.68 -0.11 -6.60
CA LEU A 92 0.24 -1.23 -6.80
C LEU A 92 -0.43 -2.40 -7.51
N LYS A 93 -1.75 -2.56 -7.31
CA LYS A 93 -2.56 -3.61 -7.92
C LYS A 93 -4.05 -3.29 -7.87
N GLU A 94 -4.79 -3.80 -8.85
CA GLU A 94 -6.26 -3.85 -8.83
C GLU A 94 -6.71 -5.33 -8.95
N VAL A 95 -7.69 -5.74 -8.14
CA VAL A 95 -8.32 -7.06 -8.17
C VAL A 95 -9.82 -6.95 -8.02
N ASP A 96 -10.56 -8.00 -8.38
CA ASP A 96 -11.98 -8.09 -8.05
C ASP A 96 -12.15 -8.22 -6.54
N ALA A 97 -13.00 -7.39 -5.96
CA ALA A 97 -13.30 -7.46 -4.54
C ALA A 97 -14.37 -8.53 -4.28
N LEU A 98 -14.09 -9.42 -3.34
CA LEU A 98 -15.10 -10.36 -2.86
C LEU A 98 -16.18 -9.66 -2.05
N PRO A 99 -17.41 -10.21 -2.02
CA PRO A 99 -18.44 -9.75 -1.09
C PRO A 99 -17.96 -9.99 0.36
N GLY A 100 -17.86 -8.93 1.17
CA GLY A 100 -17.41 -9.00 2.57
C GLY A 100 -16.83 -7.69 3.14
N ASP A 101 -16.88 -7.58 4.46
CA ASP A 101 -16.81 -6.39 5.35
C ASP A 101 -15.59 -5.44 5.22
N LEU A 102 -15.45 -4.72 4.11
CA LEU A 102 -14.63 -3.50 4.10
C LEU A 102 -15.55 -2.29 4.00
N PRO A 103 -15.35 -1.26 4.85
CA PRO A 103 -16.06 -0.01 4.69
C PRO A 103 -15.75 0.59 3.31
N PHE A 104 -16.77 1.24 2.73
CA PHE A 104 -16.59 2.07 1.55
C PHE A 104 -15.87 3.36 1.98
N GLU A 105 -14.84 3.77 1.23
CA GLU A 105 -14.25 5.12 1.32
C GLU A 105 -14.58 5.93 0.05
#